data_AF-A0A9N9D850-F1
#
_entry.id   AF-A0A9N9D850-F1
#
_cell.length_a   1.000
_cell.length_b   1.000
_cell.length_c   1.000
_cell.angle_alpha   90.00
_cell.angle_beta   90.00
_cell.angle_gamma   90.00
#
_symmetry.space_group_name_H-M   'P 1'
#
loop_
_entity.id
_entity.type
_entity.pdbx_description
1 polymer ?
#
loop_
_entity_poly.entity_id
_entity_poly.type
_entity_poly.pdbx_seq_one_letter_code
_entity_poly.pdbx_strand_id
1 'polypeptide(L)'
;FASDDTSVMLGKNEGVVAKLFIICIYPLIINHCVVYRLTLACKDARKEIEFYNKAELLVKKIYGYFKNSYSHIQQLKEIQDLLDCPILKINRLYEIY
;
A
#
# COMPACT_ATOMS: atom_id res chain seq x y z
N PHE A 1 -2.23 25.47 -1.40
CA PHE A 1 -3.12 24.34 -1.07
C PHE A 1 -2.30 23.06 -1.03
N ALA A 2 -2.39 22.27 0.04
CA ALA A 2 -1.73 20.98 0.11
C ALA A 2 -2.77 19.87 0.31
N SER A 3 -2.72 18.83 -0.53
CA SER A 3 -3.67 17.72 -0.44
C SER A 3 -3.01 16.40 -0.88
N ASP A 4 -3.72 15.31 -0.61
CA ASP A 4 -3.50 14.06 -1.32
C ASP A 4 -4.09 14.14 -2.75
N ASP A 5 -3.73 13.18 -3.60
CA ASP A 5 -4.19 13.10 -5.00
C ASP A 5 -5.57 12.46 -5.11
N THR A 6 -6.46 12.75 -4.15
CA THR A 6 -7.84 12.30 -4.25
C THR A 6 -8.56 13.12 -5.31
N SER A 7 -9.42 12.46 -6.09
CA SER A 7 -10.23 13.12 -7.13
C SER A 7 -11.14 14.20 -6.58
N VAL A 8 -11.53 14.09 -5.30
CA VAL A 8 -12.30 15.12 -4.58
C VAL A 8 -11.47 16.40 -4.39
N MET A 9 -10.15 16.30 -4.22
CA MET A 9 -9.28 17.45 -3.97
C MET A 9 -8.70 18.02 -5.26
N LEU A 10 -8.18 17.16 -6.15
CA LEU A 10 -7.48 17.56 -7.38
C LEU A 10 -8.28 17.35 -8.68
N GLY A 11 -9.55 16.93 -8.59
CA GLY A 11 -10.39 16.70 -9.75
C GLY A 11 -10.50 17.93 -10.65
N LYS A 12 -10.38 17.70 -11.96
CA LYS A 12 -10.28 18.77 -12.97
C LYS A 12 -11.48 19.72 -13.02
N ASN A 13 -12.68 19.22 -12.73
CA ASN A 13 -13.92 19.98 -12.84
C ASN A 13 -14.57 20.23 -11.47
N GLU A 14 -14.70 19.19 -10.64
CA GLU A 14 -15.40 19.26 -9.35
C GLU A 14 -14.47 19.26 -8.13
N GLY A 15 -13.16 19.20 -8.36
CA GLY A 15 -12.17 19.17 -7.29
C GLY A 15 -12.13 20.48 -6.50
N VAL A 16 -11.77 20.40 -5.23
CA VAL A 16 -11.57 21.58 -4.36
C VAL A 16 -10.60 22.58 -5.00
N VAL A 17 -9.52 22.09 -5.61
CA VAL A 17 -8.56 22.94 -6.34
C VAL A 17 -9.19 23.63 -7.55
N ALA A 18 -10.02 22.93 -8.34
CA ALA A 18 -10.70 23.52 -9.49
C ALA A 18 -11.65 24.64 -9.07
N LYS A 19 -12.40 24.44 -7.97
CA LYS A 19 -13.28 25.47 -7.39
C LYS A 19 -12.49 26.64 -6.82
N LEU A 20 -11.36 26.39 -6.16
CA LEU A 20 -10.46 27.43 -5.66
C LEU A 20 -9.86 28.26 -6.81
N PHE A 21 -9.52 27.65 -7.94
CA PHE A 21 -9.03 28.39 -9.11
C PHE A 21 -10.05 29.38 -9.69
N ILE A 22 -11.35 29.07 -9.58
CA ILE A 22 -12.42 29.96 -10.07
C ILE A 22 -12.57 31.19 -9.17
N ILE A 23 -12.31 31.04 -7.87
CA ILE A 23 -12.61 32.07 -6.85
C ILE A 23 -11.36 32.88 -6.47
N CYS A 24 -10.17 32.28 -6.55
CA CYS A 24 -8.92 32.93 -6.16
C CYS A 24 -8.36 33.84 -7.27
N ILE A 25 -8.15 35.11 -6.95
CA ILE A 25 -7.55 36.12 -7.84
C ILE A 25 -6.01 35.98 -7.91
N TYR A 26 -5.40 35.35 -6.91
CA TYR A 26 -3.95 35.14 -6.82
C TYR A 26 -3.52 33.74 -7.28
N PRO A 27 -2.27 33.57 -7.74
CA PRO A 27 -1.76 32.27 -8.15
C PRO A 27 -1.86 31.22 -7.03
N LEU A 28 -2.65 30.17 -7.27
CA LEU A 28 -2.80 29.08 -6.33
C LEU A 28 -1.64 28.08 -6.50
N ILE A 29 -0.77 27.97 -5.49
CA ILE A 29 0.27 26.93 -5.46
C ILE A 29 -0.33 25.65 -4.88
N ILE A 30 -0.26 24.56 -5.65
CA ILE A 30 -0.69 23.22 -5.22
C ILE A 30 0.56 22.43 -4.85
N ASN A 31 0.61 21.97 -3.60
CA ASN A 31 1.68 21.11 -3.11
C ASN A 31 1.12 19.72 -2.81
N HIS A 32 1.74 18.68 -3.34
CA HIS A 32 1.38 17.32 -2.99
C HIS A 32 1.87 16.97 -1.58
N CYS A 33 1.06 16.21 -0.85
CA CYS A 33 1.49 15.67 0.43
C CYS A 33 2.79 14.86 0.29
N VAL A 34 3.71 15.02 1.25
CA VAL A 34 5.01 14.31 1.25
C VAL A 34 4.81 12.79 1.19
N VAL A 35 3.77 12.28 1.87
CA VAL A 35 3.42 10.84 1.86
C VAL A 35 3.04 10.36 0.46
N TYR A 36 2.32 11.19 -0.30
CA TYR A 36 1.97 10.85 -1.68
C TYR A 36 3.20 10.84 -2.58
N ARG A 37 4.07 11.86 -2.49
CA ARG A 37 5.33 11.89 -3.26
C ARG A 37 6.24 10.72 -2.93
N LEU A 38 6.32 10.34 -1.66
CA LEU A 38 7.06 9.15 -1.22
C LEU A 38 6.46 7.88 -1.83
N THR A 39 5.13 7.74 -1.80
CA THR A 39 4.44 6.60 -2.41
C THR A 39 4.71 6.52 -3.91
N LEU A 40 4.75 7.66 -4.61
CA LEU A 40 5.06 7.72 -6.03
C LEU A 40 6.51 7.31 -6.31
N ALA A 41 7.46 7.88 -5.57
CA ALA A 41 8.87 7.50 -5.68
C ALA A 41 9.10 6.00 -5.43
N CYS A 42 8.44 5.43 -4.41
CA CYS A 42 8.46 3.99 -4.16
C CYS A 42 7.84 3.19 -5.31
N LYS A 43 6.71 3.65 -5.89
CA LYS A 43 6.08 2.99 -7.05
C LYS A 43 7.01 2.99 -8.26
N ASP A 44 7.72 4.07 -8.50
CA ASP A 44 8.67 4.17 -9.62
C ASP A 44 9.91 3.31 -9.38
N ALA A 45 10.51 3.37 -8.18
CA ALA A 45 11.63 2.51 -7.81
C ALA A 45 11.29 1.01 -7.93
N ARG A 46 10.05 0.62 -7.63
CA ARG A 46 9.58 -0.77 -7.81
C ARG A 46 9.59 -1.24 -9.27
N LYS A 47 9.41 -0.34 -10.24
CA LYS A 47 9.42 -0.70 -11.68
C LYS A 47 10.82 -1.08 -12.14
N GLU A 48 11.85 -0.45 -11.57
CA GLU A 48 13.27 -0.70 -11.89
C GLU A 48 13.79 -2.02 -11.29
N ILE A 49 13.10 -2.55 -10.27
CA ILE A 49 13.48 -3.81 -9.62
C ILE A 49 12.64 -4.94 -10.22
N GLU A 50 13.16 -5.60 -11.25
CA GLU A 50 12.45 -6.67 -11.98
C GLU A 50 11.93 -7.78 -11.05
N PHE A 51 12.71 -8.13 -10.02
CA PHE A 51 12.35 -9.15 -9.04
C PHE A 51 11.20 -8.74 -8.11
N TYR A 52 10.97 -7.44 -7.91
CA TYR A 52 10.02 -6.91 -6.93
C TYR A 52 8.61 -7.46 -7.16
N ASN A 53 8.14 -7.47 -8.41
CA ASN A 53 6.81 -7.96 -8.74
C ASN A 53 6.64 -9.46 -8.42
N LYS A 54 7.69 -10.27 -8.64
CA LYS A 54 7.69 -11.70 -8.32
C LYS A 54 7.63 -11.92 -6.81
N ALA A 55 8.46 -11.18 -6.06
CA ALA A 55 8.48 -11.24 -4.59
C ALA A 55 7.14 -10.78 -3.99
N GLU A 56 6.60 -9.66 -4.46
CA GLU A 56 5.31 -9.13 -3.99
C GLU A 56 4.17 -10.12 -4.25
N LEU A 57 4.13 -10.72 -5.44
CA LEU A 57 3.13 -11.73 -5.78
C LEU A 57 3.25 -12.96 -4.88
N LEU A 58 4.48 -13.44 -4.64
CA LEU A 58 4.72 -14.59 -3.77
C LEU A 58 4.23 -14.32 -2.35
N VAL A 59 4.59 -13.18 -1.76
CA VAL A 59 4.17 -12.84 -0.39
C VAL A 59 2.65 -12.68 -0.32
N LYS A 60 2.02 -12.04 -1.33
CA LYS A 60 0.56 -11.92 -1.40
C LYS A 60 -0.13 -13.30 -1.48
N LYS A 61 0.43 -14.24 -2.23
CA LYS A 61 -0.08 -15.62 -2.34
C LYS A 61 0.04 -16.37 -1.02
N ILE A 62 1.21 -16.33 -0.38
CA ILE A 62 1.44 -16.98 0.93
C ILE A 62 0.45 -16.41 1.95
N TYR A 63 0.38 -15.09 2.07
CA TYR A 63 -0.55 -14.44 2.98
C TYR A 63 -2.00 -14.81 2.65
N GLY A 64 -2.40 -14.76 1.37
CA GLY A 64 -3.76 -15.11 0.94
C GLY A 64 -4.13 -16.56 1.24
N TYR A 65 -3.17 -17.49 1.12
CA TYR A 65 -3.38 -18.91 1.43
C TYR A 65 -3.74 -19.14 2.90
N PHE A 66 -3.05 -18.46 3.82
CA PHE A 66 -3.25 -18.65 5.26
C PHE A 66 -4.32 -17.73 5.88
N LYS A 67 -4.44 -16.48 5.43
CA LYS A 67 -5.28 -15.45 6.09
C LYS A 67 -6.72 -15.89 6.34
N ASN A 68 -7.34 -16.57 5.37
CA ASN A 68 -8.77 -16.85 5.37
C ASN A 68 -9.11 -18.30 5.75
N SER A 69 -8.12 -19.09 6.17
CA SER A 69 -8.30 -20.53 6.41
C SER A 69 -7.73 -20.93 7.75
N TYR A 70 -8.64 -21.14 8.71
CA TYR A 70 -8.27 -21.68 10.02
C TYR A 70 -7.59 -23.05 9.89
N SER A 71 -8.04 -23.90 8.95
CA SER A 71 -7.44 -25.21 8.74
C SER A 71 -5.99 -25.13 8.23
N HIS A 72 -5.66 -24.18 7.35
CA HIS A 72 -4.28 -24.00 6.89
C HIS A 72 -3.35 -23.51 8.01
N ILE A 73 -3.85 -22.63 8.88
CA ILE A 73 -3.10 -22.18 10.07
C ILE A 73 -2.89 -23.34 11.04
N GLN A 74 -3.91 -24.18 11.24
CA GLN A 74 -3.82 -25.35 12.11
C GLN A 74 -2.81 -26.38 11.59
N GLN A 75 -2.84 -26.69 10.29
CA GLN A 75 -1.85 -27.57 9.65
C GLN A 75 -0.43 -27.04 9.78
N LEU A 76 -0.24 -25.73 9.59
CA LEU A 76 1.07 -25.09 9.77
C LEU A 76 1.57 -25.27 11.22
N LYS A 77 0.67 -25.12 12.21
CA LYS A 77 1.01 -25.34 13.62
C LYS A 77 1.40 -26.80 13.90
N GLU A 78 0.66 -27.76 13.36
CA GLU A 78 0.97 -29.19 13.51
C GLU A 78 2.34 -29.54 12.92
N ILE A 79 2.68 -28.98 11.75
CA ILE A 79 4.01 -29.16 11.13
C ILE A 79 5.10 -28.52 12.00
N GLN A 80 4.85 -27.33 12.54
CA GLN A 80 5.81 -26.65 13.42
C GLN A 80 6.06 -27.45 14.71
N ASP A 81 5.01 -28.00 15.31
CA ASP A 81 5.11 -28.81 16.53
C ASP A 81 5.83 -30.14 16.24
N LEU A 82 5.60 -30.76 15.08
CA LEU A 82 6.25 -32.01 14.67
C LEU A 82 7.76 -31.83 14.40
N LEU A 83 8.14 -30.71 13.78
CA LEU A 83 9.51 -30.42 13.37
C LEU A 83 10.30 -29.60 14.39
N ASP A 84 9.71 -29.33 15.57
CA ASP A 84 10.27 -28.45 16.61
C ASP A 84 10.72 -27.08 16.03
N CYS A 85 9.88 -26.51 15.18
CA CYS A 85 10.14 -25.26 14.47
C CYS A 85 9.49 -24.07 15.21
N PRO A 86 10.04 -22.85 15.07
CA PRO A 86 9.49 -21.67 15.73
C PRO A 86 8.06 -21.38 15.28
N ILE A 87 7.25 -20.86 16.21
CA ILE A 87 5.86 -20.52 15.94
C ILE A 87 5.78 -19.32 14.98
N LEU A 88 5.30 -19.57 13.76
CA LEU A 88 5.11 -18.51 12.77
C LEU A 88 3.74 -17.86 12.92
N LYS A 89 3.73 -16.51 12.92
CA LYS A 89 2.51 -15.72 12.85
C LYS A 89 2.37 -15.11 11.46
N ILE A 90 1.30 -15.43 10.76
CA ILE A 90 1.01 -14.86 9.45
C ILE A 90 0.37 -13.48 9.62
N ASN A 91 1.15 -12.43 9.37
CA ASN A 91 0.69 -11.04 9.45
C ASN A 91 0.65 -10.38 8.07
N ARG A 92 -0.04 -9.23 7.98
CA ARG A 92 0.07 -8.38 6.79
C ARG A 92 1.46 -7.78 6.72
N LEU A 93 1.97 -7.59 5.50
CA LEU A 93 3.26 -6.96 5.25
C LEU A 93 3.43 -5.58 5.92
N TYR A 94 2.34 -4.83 6.09
CA TYR A 94 2.36 -3.51 6.73
C TYR A 94 2.16 -3.54 8.25
N GLU A 95 1.97 -4.73 8.85
CA GLU A 95 1.84 -4.94 10.30
C GLU A 95 3.16 -5.42 10.94
N ILE A 96 4.27 -5.47 10.18
CA ILE A 96 5.61 -5.91 10.66
C ILE A 96 6.41 -4.70 11.20
N TYR A 97 5.73 -3.69 11.73
CA TYR A 97 6.34 -2.52 12.38
C TYR A 97 5.80 -2.38 13.80
#